data_AF-A0A8J7LTN6-F1
#
_entry.id   AF-A0A8J7LTN6-F1
#
_cell.length_a   1.000
_cell.length_b   1.000
_cell.length_c   1.000
_cell.angle_alpha   90.00
_cell.angle_beta   90.00
_cell.angle_gamma   90.00
#
_symmetry.space_group_name_H-M   'P 1'
#
loop_
_entity.id
_entity.type
_entity.pdbx_description
1 polymer ?
#
loop_
_entity_poly.entity_id
_entity_poly.type
_entity_poly.pdbx_seq_one_letter_code
_entity_poly.pdbx_strand_id
1 'polypeptide(L)'
;MIEVALPSLRAWIDAMSRVEIPVLPGSVAELTQLRTIEDAKGTVDAHTLAESFASDPLMTLKVLTHVSRYCMRLSIEPPETLTGAILMQGIGPFFKAFDQVPT
;
A
#
# COMPACT_ATOMS: atom_id res chain seq x y z
N MET A 1 -4.42 19.25 7.99
CA MET A 1 -3.54 18.86 9.12
C MET A 1 -4.29 19.16 10.41
N ILE A 2 -4.15 18.35 11.47
CA ILE A 2 -4.83 18.63 12.75
C ILE A 2 -4.01 19.70 13.47
N GLU A 3 -4.51 20.93 13.49
CA GLU A 3 -3.81 22.08 14.09
C GLU A 3 -4.21 22.34 15.55
N VAL A 4 -5.36 21.79 15.97
CA VAL A 4 -5.89 21.90 17.33
C VAL A 4 -6.34 20.53 17.81
N ALA A 5 -6.17 20.23 19.10
CA ALA A 5 -6.56 18.96 19.69
C ALA A 5 -8.06 18.67 19.47
N LEU A 6 -8.36 17.49 18.95
CA LEU A 6 -9.74 17.06 18.71
C LEU A 6 -10.45 16.67 20.03
N PRO A 7 -11.76 16.94 20.16
CA PRO A 7 -12.46 16.91 21.44
C PRO A 7 -12.73 15.51 22.00
N SER A 8 -12.43 14.44 21.25
CA SER A 8 -12.65 13.07 21.68
C SER A 8 -11.82 12.06 20.90
N LEU A 9 -11.61 10.87 21.46
CA LEU A 9 -10.99 9.73 20.77
C LEU A 9 -11.73 9.40 19.46
N ARG A 10 -13.07 9.47 19.46
CA ARG A 10 -13.86 9.22 18.24
C ARG A 10 -13.54 10.23 17.14
N ALA A 11 -13.39 11.52 17.49
CA ALA A 11 -13.01 12.55 16.53
C ALA A 11 -11.59 12.31 15.98
N TRP A 12 -10.65 11.86 16.83
CA TRP A 12 -9.31 11.45 16.41
C TRP A 12 -9.35 10.26 15.44
N ILE A 13 -10.12 9.22 15.74
CA ILE A 13 -10.24 8.04 14.87
C ILE A 13 -10.84 8.43 13.51
N ASP A 14 -11.93 9.19 13.49
CA ASP A 14 -12.57 9.63 12.24
C ASP A 14 -11.61 10.48 11.40
N ALA A 15 -10.92 11.44 12.02
CA ALA A 15 -9.92 12.26 11.34
C ALA A 15 -8.80 11.41 10.74
N MET A 16 -8.17 10.53 11.52
CA MET A 16 -7.06 9.69 11.07
C MET A 16 -7.48 8.66 10.02
N SER A 17 -8.69 8.12 10.11
CA SER A 17 -9.20 7.12 9.14
C SER A 17 -9.40 7.67 7.73
N ARG A 18 -9.50 9.00 7.58
CA ARG A 18 -9.70 9.70 6.31
C ARG A 18 -8.41 10.20 5.68
N VAL A 19 -7.32 10.26 6.45
CA VAL A 19 -6.01 10.67 5.93
C VAL A 19 -5.44 9.53 5.09
N GLU A 20 -4.86 9.88 3.94
CA GLU A 20 -4.13 8.89 3.15
C GLU A 20 -2.90 8.43 3.92
N ILE A 21 -2.68 7.12 3.99
CA ILE A 21 -1.50 6.55 4.66
C ILE A 21 -0.25 7.06 3.91
N PRO A 22 0.61 7.87 4.56
CA PRO A 22 1.85 8.34 3.96
C PRO A 22 2.85 7.20 3.92
N VAL A 23 3.78 7.23 2.98
CA VAL A 23 4.84 6.22 2.85
C VAL A 23 6.20 6.90 2.81
N LEU A 24 7.27 6.13 3.05
CA LEU A 24 8.61 6.67 2.97
C LEU A 24 8.96 7.06 1.53
N PRO A 25 9.60 8.23 1.31
CA PRO A 25 10.07 8.62 -0.02
C PRO A 25 10.98 7.57 -0.68
N GLY A 26 11.77 6.85 0.13
CA GLY A 26 12.60 5.72 -0.33
C GLY A 26 11.77 4.61 -0.97
N SER A 27 10.65 4.23 -0.36
CA SER A 27 9.76 3.20 -0.90
C SER A 27 9.05 3.64 -2.18
N VAL A 28 8.75 4.95 -2.33
CA VAL A 28 8.24 5.50 -3.60
C VAL A 28 9.30 5.43 -4.70
N ALA A 29 10.55 5.74 -4.38
CA ALA A 29 11.66 5.64 -5.33
C ALA A 29 11.90 4.18 -5.76
N GLU A 30 11.92 3.24 -4.82
CA GLU A 30 12.03 1.81 -5.09
C GLU A 30 10.86 1.29 -5.93
N LEU A 31 9.62 1.68 -5.62
CA LEU A 31 8.45 1.33 -6.41
C LEU A 31 8.57 1.81 -7.86
N THR A 32 9.07 3.03 -8.06
CA THR A 32 9.30 3.61 -9.39
C THR A 32 10.38 2.84 -10.17
N GLN A 33 11.46 2.46 -9.49
CA GLN A 33 12.53 1.66 -10.08
C GLN A 33 12.04 0.27 -10.49
N LEU A 34 11.31 -0.42 -9.60
CA LEU A 34 10.77 -1.74 -9.87
C LEU A 34 9.74 -1.72 -11.01
N ARG A 35 8.92 -0.67 -11.10
CA ARG A 35 8.02 -0.48 -12.24
C ARG A 35 8.78 -0.35 -13.56
N THR A 36 9.86 0.43 -13.57
CA THR A 36 10.71 0.57 -14.77
C THR A 36 11.30 -0.77 -15.21
N ILE A 37 11.70 -1.61 -14.26
CA ILE A 37 12.20 -2.97 -14.53
C ILE A 37 11.08 -3.85 -15.10
N GLU A 38 9.89 -3.79 -14.52
CA GLU A 38 8.73 -4.56 -14.99
C GLU A 38 8.33 -4.16 -16.40
N ASP A 39 8.23 -2.86 -16.70
CA ASP A 39 7.89 -2.36 -18.04
C ASP A 39 8.94 -2.76 -19.09
N ALA A 40 10.22 -2.86 -18.69
CA ALA A 40 11.30 -3.21 -19.60
C ALA A 40 11.49 -4.73 -19.80
N LYS A 41 11.24 -5.54 -18.78
CA LYS A 41 11.63 -6.97 -18.76
C LYS A 41 10.50 -7.92 -18.36
N GLY A 42 9.47 -7.46 -17.66
CA GLY A 42 8.37 -8.31 -17.16
C GLY A 42 8.83 -9.37 -16.16
N THR A 43 9.91 -9.11 -15.41
CA THR A 43 10.55 -10.08 -14.52
C THR A 43 10.33 -9.80 -13.03
N VAL A 44 9.48 -8.84 -12.67
CA VAL A 44 9.26 -8.50 -11.26
C VAL A 44 8.28 -9.47 -10.64
N ASP A 45 8.71 -10.17 -9.59
CA ASP A 45 7.85 -11.06 -8.82
C ASP A 45 7.35 -10.41 -7.51
N ALA A 46 6.30 -11.01 -6.93
CA ALA A 46 5.65 -10.49 -5.74
C ALA A 46 6.51 -10.55 -4.48
N HIS A 47 7.45 -11.50 -4.40
CA HIS A 47 8.33 -11.65 -3.26
C HIS A 47 9.39 -10.55 -3.26
N THR A 48 10.02 -10.29 -4.41
CA THR A 48 10.97 -9.19 -4.60
C THR A 48 10.33 -7.82 -4.26
N LEU A 49 9.08 -7.59 -4.68
CA LEU A 49 8.34 -6.39 -4.30
C LEU A 49 8.09 -6.31 -2.79
N ALA A 50 7.66 -7.41 -2.17
CA ALA A 50 7.37 -7.44 -0.75
C ALA A 50 8.62 -7.20 0.11
N GLU A 51 9.77 -7.76 -0.27
CA GLU A 51 11.04 -7.54 0.43
C GLU A 51 11.50 -6.09 0.34
N SER A 52 11.35 -5.46 -0.83
CA SER A 52 11.73 -4.06 -1.04
C SER A 52 10.98 -3.14 -0.05
N PHE A 53 9.67 -3.38 0.14
CA PHE A 53 8.86 -2.55 1.03
C PHE A 53 8.81 -3.01 2.49
N ALA A 54 9.47 -4.12 2.86
CA ALA A 54 9.40 -4.68 4.21
C ALA A 54 9.94 -3.73 5.29
N SER A 55 10.81 -2.79 4.91
CA SER A 55 11.35 -1.75 5.80
C SER A 55 10.45 -0.53 5.97
N ASP A 56 9.34 -0.44 5.22
CA ASP A 56 8.32 0.60 5.34
C ASP A 56 6.99 0.00 5.86
N PRO A 57 6.75 0.10 7.19
CA PRO A 57 5.51 -0.38 7.79
C PRO A 57 4.26 0.31 7.25
N LEU A 58 4.35 1.58 6.86
CA LEU A 58 3.20 2.33 6.36
C LEU A 58 2.89 1.98 4.91
N MET A 59 3.90 1.73 4.07
CA MET A 59 3.69 1.15 2.74
C MET A 59 3.04 -0.24 2.86
N THR A 60 3.53 -1.09 3.75
CA THR A 60 2.94 -2.40 4.02
C THR A 60 1.46 -2.28 4.43
N LEU A 61 1.15 -1.40 5.39
CA LEU A 61 -0.22 -1.15 5.83
C LEU A 61 -1.10 -0.58 4.70
N LYS A 62 -0.55 0.30 3.85
CA LYS A 62 -1.26 0.88 2.70
C LYS A 62 -1.67 -0.20 1.72
N VAL A 63 -0.77 -1.15 1.41
CA VAL A 63 -1.05 -2.28 0.51
C VAL A 63 -2.10 -3.21 1.12
N LEU A 64 -1.92 -3.63 2.37
CA LEU A 64 -2.87 -4.52 3.07
C LEU A 64 -4.26 -3.88 3.15
N THR A 65 -4.35 -2.58 3.46
CA THR A 65 -5.62 -1.86 3.52
C THR A 65 -6.30 -1.77 2.16
N HIS A 66 -5.54 -1.53 1.09
CA HIS A 66 -6.06 -1.50 -0.28
C HIS A 66 -6.69 -2.85 -0.67
N VAL A 67 -5.95 -3.95 -0.46
CA VAL A 67 -6.39 -5.30 -0.81
C VAL A 67 -7.54 -5.74 0.10
N SER A 68 -7.49 -5.44 1.40
CA SER A 68 -8.59 -5.74 2.32
C SER A 68 -9.91 -5.11 1.90
N ARG A 69 -9.89 -3.86 1.45
CA ARG A 69 -11.09 -3.19 0.89
C ARG A 69 -11.59 -3.85 -0.39
N TYR A 70 -10.70 -4.38 -1.22
CA TYR A 70 -11.06 -5.17 -2.39
C TYR A 70 -11.71 -6.49 -1.99
N CYS A 71 -11.11 -7.22 -1.06
CA CYS A 71 -11.61 -8.48 -0.51
C CYS A 71 -12.99 -8.34 0.13
N MET A 72 -13.20 -7.29 0.93
CA MET A 72 -14.48 -7.00 1.57
C MET A 72 -15.62 -6.83 0.55
N ARG A 73 -15.36 -6.20 -0.60
CA ARG A 73 -16.38 -6.06 -1.66
C ARG A 73 -16.72 -7.38 -2.34
N LEU A 74 -15.80 -8.34 -2.32
CA LEU A 74 -15.96 -9.66 -2.91
C LEU A 74 -16.39 -10.73 -1.88
N SER A 75 -16.53 -10.35 -0.60
CA SER A 75 -16.81 -11.28 0.51
C SER A 75 -15.80 -12.42 0.61
N ILE A 76 -14.51 -12.12 0.42
CA ILE A 76 -13.40 -13.08 0.58
C ILE A 76 -12.48 -12.67 1.73
N GLU A 77 -11.78 -13.64 2.30
CA GLU A 77 -10.80 -13.41 3.36
C GLU A 77 -9.58 -12.64 2.80
N PRO A 78 -9.18 -11.51 3.41
CA PRO A 78 -8.01 -10.76 2.98
C PRO A 78 -6.70 -11.45 3.37
N PRO A 79 -5.62 -11.29 2.58
CA PRO A 79 -4.30 -11.79 2.94
C PRO A 79 -3.69 -10.95 4.08
N GLU A 80 -3.01 -11.63 5.00
CA GLU A 80 -2.32 -10.99 6.14
C GLU A 80 -0.83 -10.73 5.89
N THR A 81 -0.31 -11.11 4.71
CA THR A 81 1.08 -10.89 4.31
C THR A 81 1.15 -9.99 3.09
N LEU A 82 2.21 -9.18 3.01
CA LEU A 82 2.43 -8.28 1.88
C LEU A 82 2.56 -9.04 0.56
N THR A 83 3.31 -10.14 0.54
CA THR A 83 3.42 -11.02 -0.63
C THR A 83 2.06 -11.57 -1.06
N GLY A 84 1.24 -12.05 -0.11
CA GLY A 84 -0.10 -12.54 -0.40
C GLY A 84 -1.02 -11.46 -0.97
N ALA A 85 -0.92 -10.23 -0.44
CA ALA A 85 -1.66 -9.08 -0.94
C ALA A 85 -1.28 -8.72 -2.37
N ILE A 86 0.02 -8.70 -2.68
CA ILE A 86 0.52 -8.42 -4.03
C ILE A 86 0.10 -9.53 -5.01
N LEU A 87 0.19 -10.80 -4.61
CA LEU A 87 -0.26 -11.92 -5.44
C LEU A 87 -1.76 -11.87 -5.74
N MET A 88 -2.58 -11.56 -4.73
CA MET A 88 -4.02 -11.45 -4.90
C MET A 88 -4.42 -10.28 -5.80
N GLN A 89 -3.70 -9.16 -5.71
CA GLN A 89 -3.90 -8.00 -6.57
C GLN A 89 -3.38 -8.25 -8.01
N GLY A 90 -2.28 -8.98 -8.15
CA GLY A 90 -1.49 -9.11 -9.38
C GLY A 90 -0.50 -7.95 -9.56
N ILE A 91 0.65 -8.22 -10.20
CA ILE A 91 1.78 -7.27 -10.34
C ILE A 91 1.40 -6.01 -11.14
N GLY A 92 0.81 -6.18 -12.33
CA GLY A 92 0.36 -5.05 -13.15
C GLY A 92 -0.70 -4.18 -12.45
N PRO A 93 -1.80 -4.76 -11.93
CA PRO A 93 -2.79 -4.02 -11.15
C PRO A 93 -2.23 -3.38 -9.87
N PHE A 94 -1.22 -3.99 -9.24
CA PHE A 94 -0.49 -3.40 -8.12
C PHE A 94 0.20 -2.10 -8.55
N PHE A 95 1.05 -2.12 -9.58
CA PHE A 95 1.73 -0.89 -10.05
C PHE A 95 0.74 0.21 -10.47
N LYS A 96 -0.39 -0.17 -11.07
CA LYS A 96 -1.46 0.78 -11.40
C LYS A 96 -2.14 1.38 -10.17
N ALA A 97 -2.36 0.58 -9.12
CA ALA A 97 -2.99 1.04 -7.89
C ALA A 97 -2.10 2.00 -7.07
N PHE A 98 -0.78 1.88 -7.22
CA PHE A 98 0.22 2.67 -6.51
C PHE A 98 1.01 3.61 -7.44
N ASP A 99 0.41 4.08 -8.53
CA ASP A 99 1.04 5.00 -9.49
C ASP A 99 1.33 6.38 -8.86
N GLN A 100 0.38 6.87 -8.05
CA GLN A 100 0.51 8.11 -7.30
C GLN A 100 0.40 7.81 -5.82
N VAL A 101 1.55 7.61 -5.18
CA VAL A 101 1.61 7.39 -3.73
C VAL A 101 1.94 8.72 -3.05
N PRO A 102 1.05 9.27 -2.20
CA PRO A 102 1.36 10.45 -1.41
C PRO A 102 2.48 10.13 -0.40
N THR A 103 3.41 11.07 -0.27
CA THR A 103 4.47 11.07 0.75
C THR A 103 4.11 11.98 1.93
#